data_AF-A0A2K3YSJ2-F1
#
_entry.id   AF-A0A2K3YSJ2-F1
#
_cell.length_a   1.000
_cell.length_b   1.000
_cell.length_c   1.000
_cell.angle_alpha   90.00
_cell.angle_beta   90.00
_cell.angle_gamma   90.00
#
_symmetry.space_group_name_H-M   'P 1'
#
loop_
_entity.id
_entity.type
_entity.pdbx_description
1 polymer ?
#
loop_
_entity_poly.entity_id
_entity_poly.type
_entity_poly.pdbx_seq_one_letter_code
_entity_poly.pdbx_strand_id
1 'polypeptide(L)'
;MIKRGKPLDKGEINMTILACSLICFLVGRLFSSAPPQQINYFYGFRTKKSMKNQQNWERAQVLFGEVFEKIFRYALMVSIVWFVIDVALLIVGYENILFVSDIYQVLLIVVYQNRECFRYRVIVHPIDNEELMLTTKPRIDL
;
A
#
# COMPACT_ATOMS: atom_id res chain seq x y z
N MET A 1 -32.50 -26.88 4.16
CA MET A 1 -32.48 -25.62 4.95
C MET A 1 -31.31 -24.77 4.48
N ILE A 2 -31.59 -23.74 3.67
CA ILE A 2 -30.58 -22.77 3.25
C ILE A 2 -30.34 -21.87 4.46
N LYS A 3 -29.18 -21.97 5.12
CA LYS A 3 -28.77 -21.00 6.13
C LYS A 3 -28.62 -19.66 5.41
N ARG A 4 -29.64 -18.81 5.45
CA ARG A 4 -29.51 -17.41 5.03
C ARG A 4 -28.38 -16.85 5.89
N GLY A 5 -27.27 -16.45 5.26
CA GLY A 5 -26.19 -15.76 5.94
C GLY A 5 -26.81 -14.60 6.72
N LYS A 6 -26.42 -14.46 7.98
CA LYS A 6 -26.79 -13.26 8.76
C LYS A 6 -26.37 -12.05 7.91
N PRO A 7 -27.22 -11.03 7.76
CA PRO A 7 -26.78 -9.81 7.10
C PRO A 7 -25.52 -9.36 7.84
N LEU A 8 -24.42 -9.24 7.10
CA LEU A 8 -23.13 -8.80 7.63
C LEU A 8 -23.42 -7.47 8.34
N ASP A 9 -23.24 -7.43 9.67
CA ASP A 9 -23.63 -6.26 10.44
C ASP A 9 -22.76 -5.10 9.95
N LYS A 10 -23.36 -3.95 9.66
CA LYS A 10 -22.69 -2.83 8.97
C LYS A 10 -21.45 -2.37 9.75
N GLY A 11 -21.45 -2.55 11.08
CA GLY A 11 -20.29 -2.32 11.93
C GLY A 11 -19.11 -3.29 11.70
N GLU A 12 -19.37 -4.52 11.25
CA GLU A 12 -18.33 -5.54 11.01
C GLU A 12 -17.45 -5.20 9.79
N ILE A 13 -18.04 -4.59 8.74
CA ILE A 13 -17.30 -4.20 7.53
C ILE A 13 -16.29 -3.10 7.84
N ASN A 14 -16.72 -2.06 8.54
CA ASN A 14 -15.87 -0.90 8.83
C ASN A 14 -14.78 -1.23 9.86
N MET A 15 -15.07 -2.09 10.85
CA MET A 15 -14.05 -2.64 11.74
C MET A 15 -12.99 -3.45 10.98
N THR A 16 -13.38 -4.22 9.98
CA THR A 16 -12.45 -5.03 9.19
C THR A 16 -11.50 -4.17 8.37
N ILE A 17 -12.00 -3.09 7.73
CA ILE A 17 -11.19 -2.19 6.92
C ILE A 17 -10.16 -1.44 7.78
N LEU A 18 -10.57 -0.98 8.97
CA LEU A 18 -9.67 -0.34 9.94
C LEU A 18 -8.56 -1.30 10.41
N ALA A 19 -8.93 -2.53 10.80
CA ALA A 19 -7.99 -3.54 11.26
C ALA A 19 -6.96 -3.91 10.17
N CYS A 20 -7.43 -4.16 8.95
CA CYS A 20 -6.57 -4.44 7.80
C CYS A 20 -5.61 -3.27 7.52
N SER A 21 -6.11 -2.03 7.53
CA SER A 21 -5.30 -0.84 7.27
C SER A 21 -4.21 -0.65 8.33
N LEU A 22 -4.52 -0.93 9.59
CA LEU A 22 -3.55 -0.87 10.69
C LEU A 22 -2.45 -1.93 10.55
N ILE A 23 -2.83 -3.18 10.26
CA ILE A 23 -1.85 -4.27 10.07
C ILE A 23 -0.93 -3.94 8.89
N CYS A 24 -1.50 -3.50 7.76
CA CYS A 24 -0.72 -3.12 6.60
C CYS A 24 0.19 -1.91 6.88
N PHE A 25 -0.26 -0.92 7.65
CA PHE A 25 0.59 0.19 8.07
C PHE A 25 1.81 -0.29 8.88
N LEU A 26 1.59 -1.21 9.85
CA LEU A 26 2.68 -1.77 10.66
C LEU A 26 3.65 -2.59 9.81
N VAL A 27 3.14 -3.39 8.86
CA VAL A 27 3.97 -4.12 7.90
C VAL A 27 4.79 -3.15 7.05
N GLY A 28 4.20 -2.06 6.55
CA GLY A 28 4.92 -1.03 5.81
C GLY A 28 6.05 -0.39 6.60
N ARG A 29 5.79 -0.08 7.86
CA ARG A 29 6.80 0.47 8.77
C ARG A 29 7.94 -0.50 9.04
N LEU A 30 7.62 -1.79 9.18
CA LEU A 30 8.63 -2.85 9.32
C LEU A 30 9.52 -2.94 8.07
N PHE A 31 8.93 -2.92 6.88
CA PHE A 31 9.68 -2.95 5.62
C PHE A 31 10.53 -1.69 5.40
N SER A 32 10.05 -0.52 5.84
CA SER A 32 10.82 0.73 5.76
C SER A 32 11.97 0.78 6.76
N SER A 33 11.78 0.26 7.97
CA SER A 33 12.77 0.34 9.06
C SER A 33 13.79 -0.81 9.02
N ALA A 34 13.37 -2.00 8.59
CA ALA A 34 14.18 -3.20 8.52
C ALA A 34 13.97 -3.90 7.17
N PRO A 35 14.41 -3.28 6.06
CA PRO A 35 14.29 -3.88 4.75
C PRO A 35 15.09 -5.19 4.67
N PRO A 36 14.63 -6.18 3.88
CA PRO A 36 15.39 -7.39 3.57
C PRO A 36 16.82 -7.06 3.11
N GLN A 37 17.83 -7.40 3.90
CA GLN A 37 19.23 -7.10 3.58
C GLN A 37 19.84 -8.10 2.59
N GLN A 38 19.18 -9.20 2.27
CA GLN A 38 19.70 -10.20 1.34
C GLN A 38 18.63 -10.56 0.31
N ILE A 39 19.08 -10.76 -0.94
CA ILE A 39 18.23 -11.25 -2.02
C ILE A 39 17.65 -12.61 -1.60
N ASN A 40 16.35 -12.66 -1.38
CA ASN A 40 15.65 -13.89 -1.04
C ASN A 40 14.54 -14.16 -2.07
N TYR A 41 14.38 -15.43 -2.43
CA TYR A 41 13.31 -15.86 -3.32
C TYR A 41 11.95 -15.97 -2.62
N PHE A 42 11.89 -16.02 -1.28
CA PHE A 42 10.64 -16.22 -0.53
C PHE A 42 9.94 -14.91 -0.11
N TYR A 43 10.68 -13.83 0.16
CA TYR A 43 10.11 -12.57 0.64
C TYR A 43 10.79 -11.34 0.01
N GLY A 44 10.12 -10.19 0.03
CA GLY A 44 10.61 -8.92 -0.54
C GLY A 44 10.08 -8.60 -1.94
N PHE A 45 10.37 -7.40 -2.40
CA PHE A 45 10.05 -6.90 -3.74
C PHE A 45 10.91 -7.58 -4.83
N ARG A 46 10.39 -8.70 -5.36
CA ARG A 46 11.06 -9.61 -6.31
C ARG A 46 10.70 -9.27 -7.76
N THR A 47 11.27 -8.20 -8.29
CA THR A 47 11.31 -8.00 -9.75
C THR A 47 12.67 -8.46 -10.28
N LYS A 48 12.73 -8.94 -11.54
CA LYS A 48 14.00 -9.34 -12.18
C LYS A 48 15.08 -8.25 -12.10
N LYS A 49 14.66 -6.98 -12.10
CA LYS A 49 15.52 -5.81 -11.96
C LYS A 49 16.01 -5.59 -10.52
N SER A 50 15.11 -5.65 -9.54
CA SER A 50 15.44 -5.55 -8.11
C SER A 50 16.45 -6.62 -7.67
N MET A 51 16.32 -7.84 -8.19
CA MET A 51 17.19 -8.96 -7.82
C MET A 51 18.51 -9.03 -8.60
N LYS A 52 18.81 -8.06 -9.48
CA LYS A 52 20.01 -8.10 -10.33
C LYS A 52 21.30 -7.92 -9.53
N ASN A 53 21.28 -6.99 -8.57
CA ASN A 53 22.41 -6.61 -7.74
C ASN A 53 21.95 -6.39 -6.29
N GLN A 54 22.84 -6.62 -5.33
CA GLN A 54 22.56 -6.41 -3.91
C GLN A 54 22.19 -4.95 -3.58
N GLN A 55 22.86 -3.98 -4.21
CA GLN A 55 22.55 -2.55 -4.05
C GLN A 55 21.15 -2.19 -4.57
N ASN A 56 20.72 -2.81 -5.68
CA ASN A 56 19.38 -2.59 -6.24
C ASN A 56 18.31 -3.21 -5.38
N TRP A 57 18.60 -4.38 -4.83
CA TRP A 57 17.72 -5.08 -3.92
C TRP A 57 17.42 -4.19 -2.71
N GLU A 58 18.45 -3.69 -2.03
CA GLU A 58 18.29 -2.82 -0.85
C GLU A 58 17.51 -1.55 -1.17
N ARG A 59 17.87 -0.86 -2.27
CA ARG A 59 17.15 0.36 -2.71
C ARG A 59 15.68 0.08 -3.02
N ALA A 60 15.38 -1.01 -3.72
CA ALA A 60 14.02 -1.37 -4.09
C ALA A 60 13.17 -1.75 -2.87
N GLN A 61 13.75 -2.41 -1.87
CA GLN A 61 13.04 -2.74 -0.63
C GLN A 61 12.72 -1.49 0.20
N VAL A 62 13.68 -0.58 0.37
CA VAL A 62 13.48 0.68 1.11
C VAL A 62 12.39 1.50 0.45
N LEU A 63 12.50 1.73 -0.87
CA LEU A 63 11.54 2.55 -1.61
C LEU A 63 10.14 1.91 -1.60
N PHE A 64 10.05 0.57 -1.71
CA PHE A 64 8.80 -0.16 -1.58
C PHE A 64 8.18 0.06 -0.20
N GLY A 65 8.98 -0.09 0.87
CA GLY A 65 8.55 0.15 2.25
C GLY A 65 8.00 1.56 2.42
N GLU A 66 8.74 2.59 1.99
CA GLU A 66 8.36 3.99 2.16
C GLU A 66 7.02 4.32 1.48
N VAL A 67 6.82 3.83 0.25
CA VAL A 67 5.56 4.05 -0.48
C VAL A 67 4.42 3.25 0.13
N PHE A 68 4.67 2.00 0.53
CA PHE A 68 3.68 1.17 1.19
C PHE A 68 3.24 1.82 2.51
N GLU A 69 4.18 2.24 3.37
CA GLU A 69 3.89 2.94 4.61
C GLU A 69 3.08 4.22 4.36
N LYS A 70 3.47 5.04 3.37
CA LYS A 70 2.76 6.28 3.04
C LYS A 70 1.32 6.03 2.61
N ILE A 71 1.10 5.04 1.75
CA ILE A 71 -0.23 4.65 1.27
C ILE A 71 -1.12 4.20 2.44
N PHE A 72 -0.62 3.30 3.29
CA PHE A 72 -1.43 2.74 4.37
C PHE A 72 -1.62 3.72 5.54
N ARG A 73 -0.68 4.63 5.77
CA ARG A 73 -0.87 5.74 6.70
C ARG A 73 -2.01 6.66 6.25
N TYR A 74 -2.06 7.03 4.97
CA TYR A 74 -3.15 7.82 4.43
C TYR A 74 -4.50 7.08 4.50
N ALA A 75 -4.51 5.80 4.12
CA ALA A 75 -5.71 4.96 4.21
C ALA A 75 -6.24 4.87 5.66
N LEU A 76 -5.36 4.72 6.65
CA LEU A 76 -5.72 4.70 8.06
C LEU A 76 -6.37 6.02 8.51
N MET A 77 -5.78 7.17 8.15
CA MET A 77 -6.32 8.48 8.51
C MET A 77 -7.71 8.70 7.92
N VAL A 78 -7.90 8.38 6.63
CA VAL A 78 -9.19 8.50 5.95
C VAL A 78 -10.22 7.54 6.55
N SER A 79 -9.80 6.32 6.90
CA SER A 79 -10.67 5.31 7.49
C SER A 79 -11.22 5.74 8.86
N ILE A 80 -10.39 6.36 9.72
CA ILE A 80 -10.83 6.87 11.02
C ILE A 80 -11.87 7.99 10.87
N VAL A 81 -11.63 8.94 9.97
CA VAL A 81 -12.56 10.07 9.74
C VAL A 81 -13.91 9.57 9.26
N TRP A 82 -13.91 8.61 8.33
CA TRP A 82 -15.14 8.04 7.78
C TRP A 82 -15.92 7.24 8.81
N PHE A 83 -15.23 6.44 9.63
CA PHE A 83 -15.86 5.67 10.70
C PHE A 83 -16.66 6.55 11.67
N VAL A 84 -16.15 7.73 12.01
CA VAL A 84 -16.86 8.70 12.87
C VAL A 84 -18.13 9.23 12.20
N ILE A 85 -18.07 9.52 10.90
CA ILE A 85 -19.22 9.98 10.11
C ILE A 85 -20.29 8.88 10.03
N ASP A 86 -19.88 7.64 9.78
CA ASP A 86 -20.81 6.50 9.65
C ASP A 86 -21.54 6.22 10.97
N VAL A 87 -20.84 6.29 12.11
CA VAL A 87 -21.46 6.16 13.43
C VAL A 87 -22.50 7.27 13.65
N ALA A 88 -22.20 8.51 13.26
CA ALA A 88 -23.16 9.62 13.39
C ALA A 88 -24.39 9.43 12.48
N LEU A 89 -24.19 9.03 11.23
CA LEU A 89 -25.28 8.78 10.27
C LEU A 89 -26.15 7.58 10.67
N LEU A 90 -25.55 6.56 11.31
CA LEU A 90 -26.26 5.41 11.85
C LEU A 90 -27.24 5.83 12.98
N ILE A 91 -26.83 6.74 13.87
CA ILE A 91 -27.69 7.26 14.96
C ILE A 91 -28.91 8.00 14.39
N VAL A 92 -28.74 8.71 13.27
CA VAL A 92 -29.82 9.49 12.63
C VAL A 92 -30.74 8.60 11.78
N GLY A 93 -30.33 7.37 11.45
CA GLY A 93 -31.16 6.40 10.74
C GLY A 93 -31.13 6.52 9.21
N TYR A 94 -30.12 7.17 8.63
CA TYR A 94 -29.98 7.32 7.17
C TYR A 94 -29.21 6.18 6.52
N GLU A 95 -29.81 5.00 6.48
CA GLU A 95 -29.12 3.77 6.03
C GLU A 95 -28.69 3.75 4.56
N ASN A 96 -29.47 4.36 3.66
CA ASN A 96 -29.18 4.35 2.23
C ASN A 96 -27.95 5.20 1.86
N ILE A 97 -27.65 6.22 2.66
CA ILE A 97 -26.53 7.14 2.45
C ILE A 97 -25.20 6.46 2.82
N LEU A 98 -25.21 5.56 3.80
CA LEU A 98 -24.03 4.80 4.24
C LEU A 98 -23.39 4.00 3.09
N PHE A 99 -24.20 3.22 2.37
CA PHE A 99 -23.69 2.39 1.27
C PHE A 99 -23.02 3.20 0.15
N VAL A 100 -23.57 4.36 -0.18
CA VAL A 100 -22.99 5.26 -1.19
C VAL A 100 -21.69 5.87 -0.69
N SER A 101 -21.66 6.25 0.60
CA SER A 101 -20.48 6.77 1.28
C SER A 101 -19.32 5.77 1.31
N ASP A 102 -19.60 4.50 1.64
CA ASP A 102 -18.62 3.41 1.69
C ASP A 102 -18.00 3.14 0.31
N ILE A 103 -18.84 3.07 -0.73
CA ILE A 103 -18.38 2.88 -2.12
C ILE A 103 -17.48 4.05 -2.54
N TYR A 104 -17.87 5.27 -2.19
CA TYR A 104 -17.10 6.47 -2.50
C TYR A 104 -15.73 6.46 -1.79
N GLN A 105 -15.69 6.07 -0.50
CA GLN A 105 -14.46 5.94 0.26
C GLN A 105 -13.49 4.93 -0.35
N VAL A 106 -13.98 3.73 -0.70
CA VAL A 106 -13.16 2.69 -1.35
C VAL A 106 -12.60 3.20 -2.68
N LEU A 107 -13.42 3.90 -3.48
CA LEU A 107 -12.99 4.49 -4.74
C LEU A 107 -11.86 5.53 -4.54
N LEU A 108 -12.00 6.43 -3.55
CA LEU A 108 -10.97 7.41 -3.22
C LEU A 108 -9.64 6.76 -2.81
N ILE A 109 -9.70 5.71 -1.98
CA ILE A 109 -8.51 4.96 -1.56
C ILE A 109 -7.85 4.30 -2.76
N VAL A 110 -8.61 3.64 -3.65
CA VAL A 110 -8.07 2.98 -4.85
C VAL A 110 -7.45 3.99 -5.82
N VAL A 111 -8.09 5.16 -6.01
CA VAL A 111 -7.52 6.24 -6.86
C VAL A 111 -6.23 6.76 -6.25
N TYR A 112 -6.19 6.98 -4.94
CA TYR A 112 -4.99 7.44 -4.24
C TYR A 112 -3.84 6.41 -4.33
N GLN A 113 -4.14 5.14 -4.05
CA GLN A 113 -3.19 4.03 -4.22
C GLN A 113 -2.63 3.99 -5.63
N ASN A 114 -3.47 4.09 -6.64
CA ASN A 114 -3.03 4.10 -8.04
C ASN A 114 -2.15 5.32 -8.36
N ARG A 115 -2.48 6.51 -7.83
CA ARG A 115 -1.68 7.73 -8.03
C ARG A 115 -0.29 7.59 -7.40
N GLU A 116 -0.19 7.13 -6.16
CA GLU A 116 1.09 6.94 -5.48
C GLU A 116 1.89 5.78 -6.08
N CYS A 117 1.26 4.67 -6.44
CA CYS A 117 1.92 3.56 -7.16
C CYS A 117 2.40 3.98 -8.56
N PHE A 118 1.65 4.83 -9.28
CA PHE A 118 2.09 5.41 -10.54
C PHE A 118 3.26 6.36 -10.34
N ARG A 119 3.19 7.23 -9.32
CA ARG A 119 4.30 8.11 -8.95
C ARG A 119 5.56 7.32 -8.60
N TYR A 120 5.44 6.23 -7.85
CA TYR A 120 6.54 5.31 -7.56
C TYR A 120 7.13 4.69 -8.83
N ARG A 121 6.30 4.20 -9.75
CA ARG A 121 6.77 3.66 -11.04
C ARG A 121 7.60 4.68 -11.82
N VAL A 122 7.21 5.96 -11.78
CA VAL A 122 7.96 7.06 -12.41
C VAL A 122 9.27 7.36 -11.69
N ILE A 123 9.38 7.17 -10.38
CA ILE A 123 10.60 7.41 -9.57
C ILE A 123 11.60 6.25 -9.67
N VAL A 124 11.13 5.01 -9.79
CA VAL A 124 12.01 3.83 -9.97
C VAL A 124 12.63 3.80 -11.37
N HIS A 125 11.90 4.27 -12.38
CA HIS A 125 12.38 4.28 -13.77
C HIS A 125 13.70 5.05 -14.01
N PRO A 126 14.00 6.19 -13.35
CA PRO A 126 15.30 6.85 -13.47
C PRO A 126 16.42 6.18 -12.67
N ILE A 127 16.14 5.45 -11.58
CA ILE A 127 17.15 4.61 -10.89
C ILE A 127 17.68 3.54 -11.86
N ASP A 128 16.80 2.96 -12.67
CA ASP A 128 17.17 2.01 -13.74
C ASP A 128 18.11 2.64 -14.79
N ASN A 129 17.95 3.94 -15.09
CA ASN A 129 18.74 4.63 -16.12
C ASN A 129 20.13 5.03 -15.62
N GLU A 130 20.27 5.45 -14.37
CA GLU A 130 21.55 5.83 -13.77
C GLU A 130 22.47 4.61 -13.58
N GLU A 131 21.90 3.45 -13.21
CA GLU A 131 22.63 2.19 -13.17
C GLU A 131 23.01 1.68 -14.57
N LEU A 132 22.12 1.85 -15.57
CA LEU A 132 22.45 1.54 -16.96
C LEU A 132 23.64 2.40 -17.45
N MET A 133 23.66 3.70 -17.15
CA MET A 133 24.76 4.62 -17.47
C MET A 133 26.08 4.25 -16.77
N LEU A 134 26.02 3.71 -15.55
CA LEU A 134 27.20 3.25 -14.81
C LEU A 134 27.72 1.90 -15.35
N THR A 135 26.85 1.02 -15.85
CA THR A 135 27.25 -0.27 -16.43
C THR A 135 27.70 -0.19 -17.89
N THR A 136 27.34 0.87 -18.62
CA THR A 136 27.76 1.11 -20.01
C THR A 136 28.99 2.00 -20.12
N LYS A 137 29.47 2.60 -19.02
CA LYS A 137 30.75 3.30 -19.01
C LYS A 137 31.85 2.28 -19.36
N PRO A 138 32.61 2.45 -20.45
CA PRO A 138 33.69 1.53 -20.77
C PRO A 138 34.62 1.47 -19.58
N ARG A 139 34.98 0.24 -19.18
CA ARG A 139 36.07 0.02 -18.23
C ARG A 139 37.32 0.60 -18.88
N ILE A 140 37.69 1.80 -18.48
CA ILE A 140 38.97 2.37 -18.86
C ILE A 140 39.98 1.60 -18.01
N ASP A 141 40.50 0.53 -18.59
CA ASP A 141 41.68 -0.15 -18.06
C ASP A 141 42.83 0.86 -18.17
N LEU A 142 43.25 1.40 -17.02
CA LEU A 142 44.45 2.23 -16.87
C LEU A 142 45.62 1.34 -16.44
#